data_AF-A0A0L8AQ03-F1
#
_entry.id   AF-A0A0L8AQ03-F1
#
_cell.length_a   1.000
_cell.length_b   1.000
_cell.length_c   1.000
_cell.angle_alpha   90.00
_cell.angle_beta   90.00
_cell.angle_gamma   90.00
#
_symmetry.space_group_name_H-M   'P 1'
#
loop_
_entity.id
_entity.type
_entity.pdbx_description
1 polymer ?
#
loop_
_entity_poly.entity_id
_entity_poly.type
_entity_poly.pdbx_seq_one_letter_code
_entity_poly.pdbx_strand_id
1 'polypeptide(L)'
;MKPCLKFLALSIPFFFAYSITKAQNTELEKTTGYVNFSLGETTLPHEKTQSLSLFGCNTNITIDSKLWNGPKGFSWNKANQVLSGIPVGHQIDPKTNKPYYVAKYYIASPPVFKAGSQNDPNTLYDIGIVTPDNFVFDGKKPVQMVYLDYNVLKPMFIKYIEVTFDSSFDGLGVDFVPFMVECDDFPWREANGIIGAQGASGIGSLTKDSTNVARLFLPYYYPYDTEGSAPTNSMEKYLDCEVTLLNDILFHYEVFFIVNGEKRTSINLKTLQNEKISFHAEYREELSAGCVESKQ
;
A
#
# COMPACT_ATOMS: atom_id res chain seq x y z
N MET A 1 12.21 76.98 -51.66
CA MET A 1 11.81 75.56 -51.79
C MET A 1 10.94 75.20 -50.58
N LYS A 2 9.69 74.74 -50.78
CA LYS A 2 8.99 73.86 -49.81
C LYS A 2 9.77 72.52 -49.71
N PRO A 3 9.59 71.62 -48.72
CA PRO A 3 8.51 71.43 -47.72
C PRO A 3 9.09 71.32 -46.27
N CYS A 4 8.44 70.91 -45.19
CA CYS A 4 7.06 70.81 -44.65
C CYS A 4 7.13 69.75 -43.54
N LEU A 5 6.51 69.99 -42.37
CA LEU A 5 5.89 68.97 -41.47
C LEU A 5 6.86 68.00 -40.71
N LYS A 6 6.73 67.61 -39.43
CA LYS A 6 5.62 67.42 -38.47
C LYS A 6 6.13 67.39 -37.01
N PHE A 7 5.29 67.87 -36.09
CA PHE A 7 4.93 67.37 -34.76
C PHE A 7 5.83 66.38 -33.99
N LEU A 8 6.09 66.70 -32.70
CA LEU A 8 6.04 65.78 -31.54
C LEU A 8 6.02 66.66 -30.27
N ALA A 9 4.91 66.85 -29.54
CA ALA A 9 4.22 65.91 -28.65
C ALA A 9 5.13 65.36 -27.55
N LEU A 10 4.99 65.87 -26.32
CA LEU A 10 5.32 65.11 -25.11
C LEU A 10 4.44 65.59 -23.95
N SER A 11 3.33 64.88 -23.81
CA SER A 11 2.42 64.82 -22.67
C SER A 11 2.91 63.79 -21.64
N ILE A 12 3.01 64.22 -20.37
CA ILE A 12 2.53 63.62 -19.09
C ILE A 12 2.04 62.16 -19.23
N PRO A 13 2.38 61.16 -18.36
CA PRO A 13 2.10 61.19 -16.91
C PRO A 13 2.97 60.36 -15.93
N PHE A 14 2.91 60.81 -14.66
CA PHE A 14 2.54 60.02 -13.46
C PHE A 14 2.50 58.50 -13.65
N PHE A 15 3.54 57.80 -13.16
CA PHE A 15 3.44 56.36 -12.91
C PHE A 15 2.99 56.09 -11.48
N PHE A 16 1.89 55.37 -11.42
CA PHE A 16 1.20 54.78 -10.29
C PHE A 16 2.13 54.13 -9.24
N ALA A 17 1.87 54.48 -7.98
CA ALA A 17 2.20 53.63 -6.85
C ALA A 17 1.32 52.37 -6.86
N TYR A 18 1.86 51.26 -7.39
CA TYR A 18 1.38 49.91 -7.12
C TYR A 18 2.34 49.27 -6.12
N SER A 19 2.04 49.39 -4.82
CA SER A 19 2.60 48.48 -3.83
C SER A 19 1.84 47.16 -3.93
N ILE A 20 2.32 46.27 -4.79
CA ILE A 20 1.90 44.87 -4.81
C ILE A 20 2.69 44.18 -3.70
N THR A 21 2.18 44.19 -2.47
CA THR A 21 2.59 43.19 -1.48
C THR A 21 1.87 41.88 -1.81
N LYS A 22 2.35 41.19 -2.85
CA LYS A 22 2.18 39.75 -2.93
C LYS A 22 3.17 39.17 -1.93
N ALA A 23 2.71 38.91 -0.71
CA ALA A 23 3.28 37.79 0.03
C ALA A 23 3.00 36.57 -0.85
N GLN A 24 4.02 36.14 -1.59
CA GLN A 24 4.02 34.85 -2.25
C GLN A 24 3.78 33.83 -1.14
N ASN A 25 2.68 33.08 -1.25
CA ASN A 25 2.49 31.88 -0.45
C ASN A 25 3.83 31.12 -0.50
N THR A 26 4.44 30.99 0.67
CA THR A 26 5.62 30.18 0.92
C THR A 26 5.46 28.88 0.15
N GLU A 27 6.35 28.61 -0.81
CA GLU A 27 6.45 27.29 -1.39
C GLU A 27 6.56 26.31 -0.22
N LEU A 28 5.55 25.47 -0.04
CA LEU A 28 5.64 24.39 0.92
C LEU A 28 6.79 23.50 0.46
N GLU A 29 7.88 23.55 1.23
CA GLU A 29 9.11 22.81 0.97
C GLU A 29 8.68 21.34 0.77
N LYS A 30 8.86 20.80 -0.45
CA LYS A 30 8.57 19.38 -0.71
C LYS A 30 9.55 18.55 0.10
N THR A 31 9.15 18.16 1.30
CA THR A 31 9.92 17.25 2.13
C THR A 31 9.79 15.85 1.56
N THR A 32 10.92 15.15 1.48
CA THR A 32 10.94 13.75 1.07
C THR A 32 11.67 12.92 2.11
N GLY A 33 11.17 11.71 2.32
CA GLY A 33 11.72 10.71 3.22
C GLY A 33 12.53 9.65 2.50
N TYR A 34 13.16 8.81 3.31
CA TYR A 34 13.91 7.65 2.88
C TYR A 34 13.40 6.41 3.61
N VAL A 35 13.34 5.29 2.89
CA VAL A 35 13.11 3.99 3.51
C VAL A 35 14.27 3.10 3.16
N ASN A 36 14.86 2.51 4.18
CA ASN A 36 15.96 1.57 4.08
C ASN A 36 15.39 0.17 4.32
N PHE A 37 15.42 -0.65 3.28
CA PHE A 37 14.96 -2.03 3.32
C PHE A 37 16.12 -3.00 3.50
N SER A 38 15.95 -3.93 4.43
CA SER A 38 16.81 -5.10 4.61
C SER A 38 15.99 -6.35 4.35
N LEU A 39 16.37 -7.10 3.31
CA LEU A 39 15.67 -8.31 2.90
C LEU A 39 16.51 -9.53 3.29
N GLY A 40 15.94 -10.37 4.14
CA GLY A 40 16.49 -11.64 4.60
C GLY A 40 16.33 -12.77 3.59
N GLU A 41 16.30 -13.99 4.11
CA GLU A 41 16.16 -15.21 3.32
C GLU A 41 14.70 -15.56 3.06
N THR A 42 14.49 -16.49 2.14
CA THR A 42 13.21 -17.18 1.89
C THR A 42 13.48 -18.68 1.81
N THR A 43 12.44 -19.48 2.02
CA THR A 43 12.53 -20.94 2.15
C THR A 43 12.25 -21.63 0.82
N LEU A 44 11.56 -20.94 -0.08
CA LEU A 44 11.16 -21.42 -1.39
C LEU A 44 12.04 -20.87 -2.53
N PRO A 45 12.18 -21.60 -3.65
CA PRO A 45 12.82 -21.07 -4.85
C PRO A 45 12.16 -19.77 -5.32
N HIS A 46 12.98 -18.78 -5.65
CA HIS A 46 12.53 -17.42 -5.87
C HIS A 46 13.27 -16.73 -7.03
N GLU A 47 12.65 -15.66 -7.53
CA GLU A 47 13.30 -14.75 -8.48
C GLU A 47 14.47 -14.00 -7.83
N LYS A 48 15.35 -13.43 -8.66
CA LYS A 48 16.55 -12.71 -8.17
C LYS A 48 16.25 -11.54 -7.24
N THR A 49 15.05 -10.96 -7.34
CA THR A 49 14.65 -9.78 -6.58
C THR A 49 13.21 -9.89 -6.12
N GLN A 50 12.91 -9.27 -4.98
CA GLN A 50 11.58 -9.13 -4.41
C GLN A 50 11.03 -7.74 -4.70
N SER A 51 9.76 -7.65 -5.07
CA SER A 51 9.05 -6.38 -5.18
C SER A 51 8.40 -5.97 -3.86
N LEU A 52 8.08 -4.70 -3.71
CA LEU A 52 7.25 -4.20 -2.61
C LEU A 52 6.46 -2.97 -3.08
N SER A 53 5.48 -2.58 -2.29
CA SER A 53 4.65 -1.40 -2.53
C SER A 53 4.47 -0.62 -1.23
N LEU A 54 4.48 0.71 -1.33
CA LEU A 54 4.11 1.59 -0.22
C LEU A 54 2.78 2.28 -0.52
N PHE A 55 1.89 2.28 0.47
CA PHE A 55 0.58 2.92 0.38
C PHE A 55 0.46 4.00 1.46
N GLY A 56 0.07 5.21 1.08
CA GLY A 56 -0.15 6.29 2.03
C GLY A 56 -0.88 7.47 1.39
N CYS A 57 -2.00 7.90 1.96
CA CYS A 57 -2.83 9.01 1.50
C CYS A 57 -2.85 9.22 -0.04
N ASN A 58 -3.52 8.31 -0.77
CA ASN A 58 -3.56 8.25 -2.26
C ASN A 58 -2.24 8.05 -3.00
N THR A 59 -1.15 7.86 -2.28
CA THR A 59 0.16 7.55 -2.84
C THR A 59 0.29 6.04 -2.91
N ASN A 60 0.49 5.51 -4.12
CA ASN A 60 0.89 4.14 -4.35
C ASN A 60 2.29 4.16 -5.01
N ILE A 61 3.29 3.69 -4.27
CA ILE A 61 4.68 3.67 -4.71
C ILE A 61 5.07 2.22 -4.98
N THR A 62 4.96 1.82 -6.25
CA THR A 62 5.37 0.50 -6.74
C THR A 62 6.61 0.64 -7.62
N ILE A 63 7.28 -0.49 -7.88
CA ILE A 63 8.30 -0.58 -8.93
C ILE A 63 7.74 -0.01 -10.24
N ASP A 64 8.58 0.74 -10.96
CA ASP A 64 8.28 1.45 -12.21
C ASP A 64 7.28 2.62 -12.12
N SER A 65 6.73 2.93 -10.94
CA SER A 65 5.94 4.15 -10.76
C SER A 65 6.81 5.41 -10.83
N LYS A 66 6.22 6.56 -11.17
CA LYS A 66 6.94 7.86 -11.24
C LYS A 66 7.58 8.29 -9.91
N LEU A 67 7.05 7.77 -8.80
CA LEU A 67 7.53 8.06 -7.45
C LEU A 67 8.60 7.05 -6.99
N TRP A 68 8.89 6.03 -7.80
CA TRP A 68 9.89 5.02 -7.47
C TRP A 68 11.30 5.53 -7.73
N ASN A 69 12.04 5.83 -6.67
CA ASN A 69 13.45 6.20 -6.74
C ASN A 69 14.31 5.25 -5.89
N GLY A 70 14.35 3.99 -6.34
CA GLY A 70 15.03 2.87 -5.70
C GLY A 70 15.43 1.78 -6.70
N PRO A 71 15.90 0.61 -6.22
CA PRO A 71 16.28 -0.49 -7.10
C PRO A 71 15.07 -1.06 -7.85
N LYS A 72 15.26 -1.73 -8.99
CA LYS A 72 14.18 -2.39 -9.77
C LYS A 72 13.62 -3.66 -9.11
N GLY A 73 13.71 -3.75 -7.78
CA GLY A 73 13.52 -4.94 -6.98
C GLY A 73 14.62 -5.07 -5.93
N PHE A 74 14.25 -5.52 -4.74
CA PHE A 74 15.15 -5.69 -3.61
C PHE A 74 15.85 -7.03 -3.73
N SER A 75 17.18 -7.02 -3.65
CA SER A 75 17.98 -8.25 -3.68
C SER A 75 17.82 -9.00 -2.37
N TRP A 76 17.66 -10.32 -2.45
CA TRP A 76 17.66 -11.23 -1.30
C TRP A 76 18.99 -11.16 -0.55
N ASN A 77 18.96 -11.44 0.76
CA ASN A 77 20.14 -11.48 1.63
C ASN A 77 20.97 -10.19 1.61
N LYS A 78 20.28 -9.05 1.52
CA LYS A 78 20.91 -7.74 1.38
C LYS A 78 20.23 -6.71 2.25
N ALA A 79 21.03 -6.14 3.15
CA ALA A 79 20.66 -5.02 3.99
C ALA A 79 20.84 -3.68 3.25
N ASN A 80 20.25 -2.62 3.80
CA ASN A 80 20.55 -1.24 3.43
C ASN A 80 20.23 -0.84 1.99
N GLN A 81 19.14 -1.39 1.45
CA GLN A 81 18.66 -1.07 0.10
C GLN A 81 17.70 0.12 0.18
N VAL A 82 18.14 1.27 -0.32
CA VAL A 82 17.43 2.54 -0.11
C VAL A 82 16.40 2.80 -1.21
N LEU A 83 15.18 3.12 -0.79
CA LEU A 83 14.16 3.81 -1.57
C LEU A 83 14.10 5.25 -1.07
N SER A 84 14.30 6.21 -1.98
CA SER A 84 14.37 7.63 -1.64
C SER A 84 13.24 8.43 -2.29
N GLY A 85 13.10 9.71 -1.93
CA GLY A 85 12.13 10.58 -2.58
C GLY A 85 10.68 10.30 -2.20
N ILE A 86 10.45 9.57 -1.09
CA ILE A 86 9.10 9.28 -0.62
C ILE A 86 8.43 10.59 -0.23
N PRO A 87 7.24 10.94 -0.74
CA PRO A 87 6.56 12.17 -0.35
C PRO A 87 6.35 12.26 1.16
N VAL A 88 6.62 13.40 1.77
CA VAL A 88 6.30 13.64 3.19
C VAL A 88 5.82 15.07 3.35
N GLY A 89 4.94 15.30 4.32
CA GLY A 89 4.50 16.61 4.72
C GLY A 89 3.28 17.07 3.95
N HIS A 90 3.06 18.38 3.96
CA HIS A 90 1.92 18.99 3.32
C HIS A 90 1.96 18.85 1.80
N GLN A 91 0.77 18.63 1.25
CA GLN A 91 0.50 18.53 -0.17
C GLN A 91 -0.75 19.36 -0.50
N ILE A 92 -0.96 19.65 -1.79
CA ILE A 92 -2.15 20.34 -2.28
C ILE A 92 -2.89 19.41 -3.23
N ASP A 93 -4.18 19.20 -3.01
CA ASP A 93 -5.02 18.47 -3.94
C ASP A 93 -5.15 19.27 -5.24
N PRO A 94 -4.68 18.76 -6.39
CA PRO A 94 -4.81 19.48 -7.65
C PRO A 94 -6.26 19.69 -8.10
N LYS A 95 -7.23 18.89 -7.59
CA LYS A 95 -8.65 19.01 -7.96
C LYS A 95 -9.36 20.11 -7.16
N THR A 96 -9.22 20.10 -5.84
CA THR A 96 -9.95 21.03 -4.94
C THR A 96 -9.10 22.21 -4.47
N ASN A 97 -7.79 22.19 -4.69
CA ASN A 97 -6.82 23.13 -4.14
C ASN A 97 -6.82 23.20 -2.60
N LYS A 98 -7.41 22.19 -1.93
CA LYS A 98 -7.37 22.05 -0.47
C LYS A 98 -6.06 21.36 -0.04
N PRO A 99 -5.49 21.74 1.12
CA PRO A 99 -4.31 21.08 1.65
C PRO A 99 -4.63 19.69 2.21
N TYR A 100 -3.66 18.79 2.12
CA TYR A 100 -3.63 17.51 2.83
C TYR A 100 -2.21 17.22 3.31
N TYR A 101 -2.03 16.18 4.11
CA TYR A 101 -0.74 15.82 4.68
C TYR A 101 -0.45 14.34 4.42
N VAL A 102 0.81 14.02 4.10
CA VAL A 102 1.26 12.64 3.89
C VAL A 102 2.43 12.35 4.81
N ALA A 103 2.29 11.37 5.69
CA ALA A 103 3.39 10.91 6.54
C ALA A 103 3.25 9.45 6.96
N LYS A 104 2.02 8.94 7.03
CA LYS A 104 1.75 7.54 7.34
C LYS A 104 1.81 6.67 6.09
N TYR A 105 2.53 5.56 6.19
CA TYR A 105 2.70 4.58 5.14
C TYR A 105 2.49 3.16 5.65
N TYR A 106 1.91 2.32 4.80
CA TYR A 106 1.86 0.87 4.95
C TYR A 106 2.69 0.21 3.85
N ILE A 107 3.25 -0.97 4.12
CA ILE A 107 4.17 -1.67 3.24
C ILE A 107 3.61 -3.04 2.91
N ALA A 108 3.28 -3.27 1.64
CA ALA A 108 2.96 -4.61 1.17
C ALA A 108 4.17 -5.23 0.46
N SER A 109 4.42 -6.50 0.75
CA SER A 109 5.37 -7.32 0.02
C SER A 109 4.67 -8.62 -0.38
N PRO A 110 4.63 -8.99 -1.67
CA PRO A 110 3.93 -10.19 -2.10
C PRO A 110 4.57 -11.47 -1.53
N PRO A 111 3.79 -12.55 -1.37
CA PRO A 111 4.34 -13.86 -1.02
C PRO A 111 5.35 -14.37 -2.05
N VAL A 112 6.29 -15.20 -1.61
CA VAL A 112 7.19 -15.95 -2.50
C VAL A 112 6.59 -17.31 -2.78
N PHE A 113 6.64 -17.75 -4.03
CA PHE A 113 6.21 -19.07 -4.45
C PHE A 113 7.02 -19.52 -5.65
N LYS A 114 6.99 -20.82 -5.93
CA LYS A 114 7.71 -21.40 -7.06
C LYS A 114 7.26 -20.78 -8.38
N ALA A 115 8.21 -20.26 -9.16
CA ALA A 115 7.91 -19.68 -10.46
C ALA A 115 7.13 -20.67 -11.36
N GLY A 116 6.05 -20.18 -11.98
CA GLY A 116 5.18 -20.97 -12.84
C GLY A 116 4.15 -21.85 -12.14
N SER A 117 4.10 -21.87 -10.80
CA SER A 117 3.14 -22.70 -10.06
C SER A 117 1.88 -21.95 -9.62
N GLN A 118 1.69 -20.66 -9.93
CA GLN A 118 0.60 -19.84 -9.38
C GLN A 118 -0.83 -20.43 -9.51
N ASN A 119 -1.05 -21.33 -10.47
CA ASN A 119 -2.34 -22.00 -10.71
C ASN A 119 -2.37 -23.47 -10.22
N ASP A 120 -1.29 -23.97 -9.64
CA ASP A 120 -1.22 -25.30 -9.04
C ASP A 120 -1.79 -25.24 -7.62
N PRO A 121 -2.87 -26.00 -7.31
CA PRO A 121 -3.46 -26.04 -5.99
C PRO A 121 -2.49 -26.54 -4.90
N ASN A 122 -1.40 -27.21 -5.27
CA ASN A 122 -0.35 -27.67 -4.36
C ASN A 122 0.79 -26.66 -4.21
N THR A 123 0.59 -25.40 -4.62
CA THR A 123 1.61 -24.37 -4.43
C THR A 123 1.71 -23.98 -2.97
N LEU A 124 2.91 -24.10 -2.44
CA LEU A 124 3.30 -23.49 -1.18
C LEU A 124 3.74 -22.04 -1.41
N TYR A 125 3.40 -21.20 -0.45
CA TYR A 125 3.71 -19.79 -0.41
C TYR A 125 4.44 -19.48 0.89
N ASP A 126 5.57 -18.79 0.76
CA ASP A 126 6.22 -18.12 1.86
C ASP A 126 5.58 -16.76 2.02
N ILE A 127 4.79 -16.64 3.07
CA ILE A 127 4.25 -15.38 3.55
C ILE A 127 5.31 -14.82 4.49
N GLY A 128 6.03 -13.80 4.05
CA GLY A 128 7.06 -13.17 4.87
C GLY A 128 6.50 -12.19 5.89
N ILE A 129 7.34 -11.81 6.84
CA ILE A 129 7.06 -10.74 7.80
C ILE A 129 7.74 -9.46 7.34
N VAL A 130 7.01 -8.34 7.40
CA VAL A 130 7.55 -7.00 7.20
C VAL A 130 7.53 -6.27 8.55
N THR A 131 8.66 -5.71 8.98
CA THR A 131 8.78 -5.05 10.28
C THR A 131 9.51 -3.71 10.17
N PRO A 132 8.87 -2.58 10.56
CA PRO A 132 7.44 -2.49 10.77
C PRO A 132 6.70 -2.59 9.42
N ASP A 133 5.47 -3.08 9.43
CA ASP A 133 4.59 -3.14 8.26
C ASP A 133 3.89 -1.80 7.96
N ASN A 134 3.97 -0.86 8.91
CA ASN A 134 3.52 0.51 8.80
C ASN A 134 4.41 1.48 9.59
N PHE A 135 4.44 2.75 9.20
CA PHE A 135 5.23 3.76 9.91
C PHE A 135 4.67 5.17 9.66
N VAL A 136 5.06 6.10 10.52
CA VAL A 136 4.81 7.53 10.35
C VAL A 136 6.15 8.24 10.29
N PHE A 137 6.38 8.98 9.21
CA PHE A 137 7.57 9.82 9.09
C PHE A 137 7.48 11.05 9.99
N ASP A 138 8.57 11.35 10.69
CA ASP A 138 8.71 12.53 11.54
C ASP A 138 10.07 13.22 11.35
N GLY A 139 10.07 14.54 11.38
CA GLY A 139 11.24 15.40 11.15
C GLY A 139 11.45 15.83 9.69
N LYS A 140 12.51 16.62 9.45
CA LYS A 140 12.75 17.32 8.18
C LYS A 140 13.20 16.42 7.01
N LYS A 141 13.98 15.38 7.31
CA LYS A 141 14.51 14.40 6.34
C LYS A 141 14.39 13.00 6.95
N PRO A 142 13.16 12.52 7.11
CA PRO A 142 12.89 11.35 7.91
C PRO A 142 13.43 10.09 7.21
N VAL A 143 13.88 9.13 8.02
CA VAL A 143 14.38 7.84 7.54
C VAL A 143 13.67 6.74 8.32
N GLN A 144 13.16 5.73 7.62
CA GLN A 144 12.59 4.53 8.22
C GLN A 144 13.44 3.31 7.88
N MET A 145 13.68 2.45 8.87
CA MET A 145 14.30 1.14 8.69
C MET A 145 13.20 0.08 8.59
N VAL A 146 13.27 -0.79 7.59
CA VAL A 146 12.30 -1.86 7.36
C VAL A 146 13.04 -3.17 7.12
N TYR A 147 12.60 -4.22 7.80
CA TYR A 147 13.14 -5.56 7.71
C TYR A 147 12.09 -6.49 7.12
N LEU A 148 12.48 -7.30 6.14
CA LEU A 148 11.63 -8.31 5.53
C LEU A 148 12.31 -9.66 5.69
N ASP A 149 11.60 -10.64 6.24
CA ASP A 149 12.12 -12.01 6.40
C ASP A 149 11.02 -13.03 6.08
N TYR A 150 11.30 -13.89 5.11
CA TYR A 150 10.39 -14.93 4.62
C TYR A 150 10.70 -16.29 5.25
N ASN A 151 11.77 -16.38 6.04
CA ASN A 151 12.21 -17.60 6.71
C ASN A 151 11.67 -17.72 8.16
N VAL A 152 10.68 -16.89 8.53
CA VAL A 152 10.14 -16.85 9.91
C VAL A 152 8.86 -17.68 10.03
N LEU A 153 7.95 -17.56 9.07
CA LEU A 153 6.64 -18.23 9.10
C LEU A 153 6.69 -19.57 8.37
N LYS A 154 5.84 -20.53 8.75
CA LYS A 154 5.75 -21.79 8.00
C LYS A 154 5.15 -21.51 6.62
N PRO A 155 5.67 -22.13 5.54
CA PRO A 155 5.04 -22.04 4.22
C PRO A 155 3.60 -22.56 4.27
N MET A 156 2.69 -21.90 3.54
CA MET A 156 1.26 -22.21 3.54
C MET A 156 0.75 -22.48 2.14
N PHE A 157 -0.32 -23.28 2.04
CA PHE A 157 -1.17 -23.26 0.86
C PHE A 157 -2.12 -22.07 0.94
N ILE A 158 -2.64 -21.63 -0.20
CA ILE A 158 -3.54 -20.49 -0.27
C ILE A 158 -4.83 -20.87 -1.00
N LYS A 159 -5.96 -20.62 -0.36
CA LYS A 159 -7.28 -20.59 -1.00
C LYS A 159 -7.58 -19.17 -1.42
N TYR A 160 -7.93 -18.99 -2.69
CA TYR A 160 -8.33 -17.71 -3.23
C TYR A 160 -9.82 -17.48 -2.98
N ILE A 161 -10.16 -16.36 -2.33
CA ILE A 161 -11.54 -15.92 -2.11
C ILE A 161 -11.79 -14.72 -3.02
N GLU A 162 -12.75 -14.84 -3.92
CA GLU A 162 -13.08 -13.78 -4.87
C GLU A 162 -13.81 -12.63 -4.17
N VAL A 163 -13.42 -11.40 -4.51
CA VAL A 163 -14.08 -10.17 -4.09
C VAL A 163 -14.32 -9.32 -5.33
N THR A 164 -15.56 -8.84 -5.50
CA THR A 164 -15.93 -8.03 -6.66
C THR A 164 -15.94 -6.54 -6.34
N PHE A 165 -15.42 -5.71 -7.23
CA PHE A 165 -15.58 -4.27 -7.16
C PHE A 165 -16.95 -3.90 -7.74
N ASP A 166 -17.78 -3.19 -6.97
CA ASP A 166 -19.05 -2.69 -7.50
C ASP A 166 -18.85 -1.39 -8.32
N SER A 167 -19.95 -0.88 -8.87
CA SER A 167 -19.94 0.31 -9.73
C SER A 167 -19.59 1.62 -9.02
N SER A 168 -19.54 1.65 -7.68
CA SER A 168 -19.19 2.88 -6.94
C SER A 168 -17.74 3.32 -7.19
N PHE A 169 -16.85 2.38 -7.53
CA PHE A 169 -15.45 2.65 -7.84
C PHE A 169 -15.27 3.43 -9.15
N ASP A 170 -16.15 3.19 -10.14
CA ASP A 170 -16.04 3.82 -11.47
C ASP A 170 -16.20 5.35 -11.39
N GLY A 171 -17.03 5.84 -10.47
CA GLY A 171 -17.27 7.28 -10.28
C GLY A 171 -16.19 7.99 -9.46
N LEU A 172 -15.45 7.24 -8.63
CA LEU A 172 -14.48 7.81 -7.69
C LEU A 172 -13.03 7.75 -8.22
N GLY A 173 -12.77 6.92 -9.23
CA GLY A 173 -11.41 6.73 -9.76
C GLY A 173 -10.46 6.13 -8.73
N VAL A 174 -10.98 5.23 -7.90
CA VAL A 174 -10.22 4.48 -6.90
C VAL A 174 -9.79 3.17 -7.54
N ASP A 175 -8.49 3.01 -7.77
CA ASP A 175 -7.97 1.85 -8.50
C ASP A 175 -7.38 0.78 -7.58
N PHE A 176 -7.20 1.06 -6.29
CA PHE A 176 -6.65 0.10 -5.33
C PHE A 176 -7.32 0.18 -3.96
N VAL A 177 -7.33 -0.95 -3.24
CA VAL A 177 -7.88 -1.11 -1.90
C VAL A 177 -6.81 -1.77 -1.03
N PRO A 178 -6.09 -1.00 -0.20
CA PRO A 178 -5.13 -1.54 0.76
C PRO A 178 -5.85 -2.14 1.97
N PHE A 179 -5.34 -3.25 2.48
CA PHE A 179 -5.90 -3.97 3.60
C PHE A 179 -4.79 -4.55 4.48
N MET A 180 -5.09 -4.71 5.76
CA MET A 180 -4.28 -5.47 6.70
C MET A 180 -4.90 -6.86 6.88
N VAL A 181 -4.05 -7.87 7.06
CA VAL A 181 -4.45 -9.22 7.43
C VAL A 181 -3.79 -9.55 8.76
N GLU A 182 -4.56 -10.07 9.70
CA GLU A 182 -4.10 -10.56 11.00
C GLU A 182 -4.59 -11.99 11.18
N CYS A 183 -3.68 -12.94 11.43
CA CYS A 183 -4.02 -14.34 11.62
C CYS A 183 -3.44 -14.83 12.96
N ASP A 184 -4.30 -15.02 13.97
CA ASP A 184 -3.87 -15.38 15.33
C ASP A 184 -3.22 -16.78 15.41
N ASP A 185 -3.65 -17.70 14.55
CA ASP A 185 -3.20 -19.09 14.54
C ASP A 185 -2.13 -19.37 13.48
N PHE A 186 -1.48 -18.34 12.91
CA PHE A 186 -0.42 -18.52 11.91
C PHE A 186 0.84 -19.11 12.56
N PRO A 187 1.25 -20.36 12.26
CA PRO A 187 2.39 -20.98 12.90
C PRO A 187 3.73 -20.43 12.41
N TRP A 188 4.61 -20.15 13.36
CA TRP A 188 5.99 -19.79 13.11
C TRP A 188 6.83 -21.05 12.84
N ARG A 189 7.95 -20.88 12.15
CA ARG A 189 8.94 -21.94 12.02
C ARG A 189 9.63 -22.16 13.36
N GLU A 190 9.81 -23.43 13.69
CA GLU A 190 10.58 -23.87 14.84
C GLU A 190 12.07 -23.61 14.54
N ALA A 191 12.64 -22.55 15.12
CA ALA A 191 14.04 -22.16 14.90
C ALA A 191 14.55 -21.27 16.04
N ASN A 192 15.86 -21.31 16.29
CA ASN A 192 16.52 -20.40 17.25
C ASN A 192 15.87 -20.35 18.65
N GLY A 193 15.31 -21.48 19.11
CA GLY A 193 14.62 -21.57 20.41
C GLY A 193 13.15 -21.11 20.41
N ILE A 194 12.61 -20.68 19.27
CA ILE A 194 11.18 -20.42 19.09
C ILE A 194 10.47 -21.76 18.97
N ILE A 195 9.56 -22.05 19.92
CA ILE A 195 8.78 -23.28 19.94
C ILE A 195 7.29 -22.98 20.07
N GLY A 196 6.49 -23.46 19.13
CA GLY A 196 5.03 -23.34 19.16
C GLY A 196 4.49 -21.91 19.05
N ALA A 197 5.29 -20.96 18.57
CA ALA A 197 4.85 -19.57 18.38
C ALA A 197 3.84 -19.47 17.24
N GLN A 198 2.87 -18.58 17.42
CA GLN A 198 1.76 -18.35 16.50
C GLN A 198 1.46 -16.85 16.40
N GLY A 199 0.75 -16.46 15.34
CA GLY A 199 0.31 -15.09 15.10
C GLY A 199 1.15 -14.38 14.05
N ALA A 200 0.51 -13.79 13.06
CA ALA A 200 1.19 -12.95 12.06
C ALA A 200 0.27 -11.87 11.52
N SER A 201 0.84 -10.73 11.15
CA SER A 201 0.16 -9.67 10.41
C SER A 201 0.90 -9.35 9.11
N GLY A 202 0.18 -8.76 8.16
CA GLY A 202 0.77 -8.26 6.94
C GLY A 202 -0.17 -7.34 6.17
N ILE A 203 0.38 -6.59 5.23
CA ILE A 203 -0.39 -5.66 4.39
C ILE A 203 -0.49 -6.21 2.98
N GLY A 204 -1.70 -6.16 2.42
CA GLY A 204 -1.98 -6.42 1.02
C GLY A 204 -2.67 -5.25 0.35
N SER A 205 -2.83 -5.35 -0.96
CA SER A 205 -3.64 -4.42 -1.74
C SER A 205 -4.28 -5.14 -2.91
N LEU A 206 -5.54 -4.82 -3.19
CA LEU A 206 -6.26 -5.32 -4.36
C LEU A 206 -6.45 -4.18 -5.35
N THR A 207 -6.16 -4.42 -6.61
CA THR A 207 -6.35 -3.44 -7.70
C THR A 207 -7.60 -3.79 -8.49
N LYS A 208 -8.39 -2.78 -8.85
CA LYS A 208 -9.51 -2.94 -9.78
C LYS A 208 -8.96 -3.07 -11.21
N ASP A 209 -9.27 -4.18 -11.86
CA ASP A 209 -8.92 -4.41 -13.27
C ASP A 209 -10.19 -4.46 -14.15
N SER A 210 -10.02 -4.81 -15.43
CA SER A 210 -11.14 -4.91 -16.37
C SER A 210 -12.18 -5.98 -16.03
N THR A 211 -11.83 -6.95 -15.18
CA THR A 211 -12.76 -8.01 -14.74
C THR A 211 -13.59 -7.57 -13.54
N ASN A 212 -13.17 -6.53 -12.82
CA ASN A 212 -13.70 -6.12 -11.53
C ASN A 212 -13.69 -7.23 -10.47
N VAL A 213 -12.91 -8.30 -10.66
CA VAL A 213 -12.76 -9.39 -9.70
C VAL A 213 -11.32 -9.39 -9.19
N ALA A 214 -11.17 -9.27 -7.88
CA ALA A 214 -9.90 -9.49 -7.19
C ALA A 214 -10.00 -10.69 -6.26
N ARG A 215 -8.87 -11.09 -5.67
CA ARG A 215 -8.79 -12.28 -4.83
C ARG A 215 -8.04 -11.99 -3.54
N LEU A 216 -8.69 -12.26 -2.42
CA LEU A 216 -8.03 -12.37 -1.12
C LEU A 216 -7.45 -13.77 -0.96
N PHE A 217 -6.40 -13.87 -0.15
CA PHE A 217 -5.70 -15.12 0.10
C PHE A 217 -6.04 -15.61 1.50
N LEU A 218 -6.65 -16.79 1.61
CA LEU A 218 -6.91 -17.47 2.88
C LEU A 218 -5.87 -18.59 3.03
N PRO A 219 -4.87 -18.44 3.91
CA PRO A 219 -3.87 -19.47 4.12
C PRO A 219 -4.48 -20.72 4.79
N TYR A 220 -3.96 -21.88 4.42
CA TYR A 220 -4.33 -23.15 5.03
C TYR A 220 -3.17 -24.14 5.00
N TYR A 221 -3.29 -25.18 5.82
CA TYR A 221 -2.32 -26.28 5.87
C TYR A 221 -3.01 -27.63 6.09
N TYR A 222 -2.28 -28.71 5.83
CA TYR A 222 -2.70 -30.07 6.12
C TYR A 222 -2.07 -30.53 7.46
N PRO A 223 -2.84 -30.79 8.53
CA PRO A 223 -2.30 -31.05 9.87
C PRO A 223 -1.39 -32.29 10.00
N TYR A 224 -1.53 -33.24 9.08
CA TYR A 224 -0.79 -34.52 9.08
C TYR A 224 0.25 -34.60 7.97
N ASP A 225 0.55 -33.48 7.31
CA ASP A 225 1.50 -33.42 6.22
C ASP A 225 2.90 -33.09 6.76
N THR A 226 3.84 -34.00 6.52
CA THR A 226 5.27 -33.75 6.69
C THR A 226 5.81 -33.38 5.32
N GLU A 227 6.14 -32.10 5.14
CA GLU A 227 6.85 -31.58 3.98
C GLU A 227 6.11 -31.70 2.63
N GLY A 228 5.12 -30.81 2.44
CA GLY A 228 4.72 -30.30 1.12
C GLY A 228 4.05 -31.31 0.18
N SER A 229 3.41 -32.33 0.73
CA SER A 229 2.81 -33.42 -0.04
C SER A 229 1.38 -33.68 0.42
N ALA A 230 0.40 -32.95 -0.15
CA ALA A 230 -1.01 -33.06 0.21
C ALA A 230 -1.48 -34.54 0.30
N PRO A 231 -1.75 -35.08 1.51
CA PRO A 231 -2.25 -36.44 1.65
C PRO A 231 -3.66 -36.52 1.06
N THR A 232 -3.93 -37.56 0.28
CA THR A 232 -5.19 -37.78 -0.46
C THR A 232 -6.48 -37.82 0.39
N ASN A 233 -6.37 -37.83 1.73
CA ASN A 233 -7.50 -37.87 2.67
C ASN A 233 -7.37 -36.87 3.84
N SER A 234 -6.47 -35.90 3.79
CA SER A 234 -6.32 -34.94 4.89
C SER A 234 -7.25 -33.74 4.73
N MET A 235 -7.89 -33.34 5.82
CA MET A 235 -8.80 -32.19 5.85
C MET A 235 -7.97 -30.89 5.92
N GLU A 236 -8.26 -29.96 5.01
CA GLU A 236 -7.67 -28.62 5.00
C GLU A 236 -8.01 -27.90 6.30
N LYS A 237 -6.99 -27.33 6.94
CA LYS A 237 -7.16 -26.46 8.10
C LYS A 237 -6.85 -25.02 7.71
N TYR A 238 -7.91 -24.24 7.52
CA TYR A 238 -7.84 -22.80 7.25
C TYR A 238 -7.45 -22.03 8.50
N LEU A 239 -6.53 -21.09 8.32
CA LEU A 239 -6.13 -20.15 9.36
C LEU A 239 -7.26 -19.16 9.65
N ASP A 240 -7.31 -18.69 10.88
CA ASP A 240 -8.26 -17.72 11.36
C ASP A 240 -7.74 -16.30 11.09
N CYS A 241 -8.02 -15.81 9.87
CA CYS A 241 -7.50 -14.53 9.39
C CYS A 241 -8.59 -13.46 9.31
N GLU A 242 -8.40 -12.37 10.04
CA GLU A 242 -9.18 -11.14 9.93
C GLU A 242 -8.53 -10.21 8.90
N VAL A 243 -9.36 -9.64 8.03
CA VAL A 243 -8.95 -8.68 7.01
C VAL A 243 -9.62 -7.36 7.28
N THR A 244 -8.84 -6.31 7.45
CA THR A 244 -9.30 -4.96 7.78
C THR A 244 -8.91 -3.98 6.68
N LEU A 245 -9.87 -3.20 6.19
CA LEU A 245 -9.64 -2.15 5.20
C LEU A 245 -8.89 -0.97 5.81
N LEU A 246 -7.83 -0.53 5.12
CA LEU A 246 -6.99 0.59 5.57
C LEU A 246 -7.58 1.94 5.15
N ASN A 247 -8.82 2.21 5.60
CA ASN A 247 -9.56 3.44 5.33
C ASN A 247 -8.87 4.70 5.90
N ASP A 248 -7.89 4.55 6.79
CA ASP A 248 -7.12 5.63 7.37
C ASP A 248 -6.12 6.27 6.40
N ILE A 249 -5.79 5.63 5.27
CA ILE A 249 -4.88 6.17 4.25
C ILE A 249 -5.56 6.43 2.90
N LEU A 250 -6.89 6.41 2.86
CA LEU A 250 -7.67 6.62 1.64
C LEU A 250 -8.08 8.09 1.48
N PHE A 251 -7.66 8.73 0.40
CA PHE A 251 -7.88 10.17 0.22
C PHE A 251 -9.25 10.47 -0.38
N HIS A 252 -10.14 11.08 0.41
CA HIS A 252 -11.53 11.41 0.03
C HIS A 252 -12.47 10.23 -0.25
N TYR A 253 -12.11 9.02 0.16
CA TYR A 253 -13.01 7.88 0.08
C TYR A 253 -12.88 6.95 1.28
N GLU A 254 -13.93 6.19 1.50
CA GLU A 254 -14.00 5.09 2.45
C GLU A 254 -14.49 3.85 1.71
N VAL A 255 -13.87 2.71 1.99
CA VAL A 255 -14.23 1.43 1.36
C VAL A 255 -14.82 0.51 2.41
N PHE A 256 -15.81 -0.28 1.99
CA PHE A 256 -16.47 -1.29 2.81
C PHE A 256 -16.49 -2.62 2.08
N PHE A 257 -16.35 -3.70 2.85
CA PHE A 257 -16.87 -5.00 2.44
C PHE A 257 -18.39 -4.98 2.52
N ILE A 258 -19.05 -5.50 1.49
CA ILE A 258 -20.46 -5.84 1.49
C ILE A 258 -20.57 -7.36 1.57
N VAL A 259 -21.12 -7.85 2.68
CA VAL A 259 -21.35 -9.28 2.91
C VAL A 259 -22.77 -9.44 3.38
N ASN A 260 -23.57 -10.24 2.68
CA ASN A 260 -24.99 -10.43 2.99
C ASN A 260 -25.79 -9.12 3.10
N GLY A 261 -25.42 -8.12 2.29
CA GLY A 261 -26.05 -6.79 2.26
C GLY A 261 -25.57 -5.83 3.36
N GLU A 262 -24.70 -6.28 4.28
CA GLU A 262 -24.19 -5.45 5.36
C GLU A 262 -22.81 -4.86 5.02
N LYS A 263 -22.63 -3.57 5.34
CA LYS A 263 -21.34 -2.88 5.25
C LYS A 263 -20.45 -3.25 6.44
N ARG A 264 -19.20 -3.59 6.16
CA ARG A 264 -18.18 -3.94 7.16
C ARG A 264 -16.83 -3.35 6.77
N THR A 265 -16.05 -2.91 7.75
CA THR A 265 -14.64 -2.49 7.54
C THR A 265 -13.67 -3.64 7.70
N SER A 266 -14.09 -4.68 8.43
CA SER A 266 -13.31 -5.88 8.70
C SER A 266 -14.16 -7.14 8.48
N ILE A 267 -13.52 -8.20 7.99
CA ILE A 267 -14.15 -9.49 7.76
C ILE A 267 -13.21 -10.63 8.16
N ASN A 268 -13.79 -11.75 8.60
CA ASN A 268 -13.03 -12.96 8.88
C ASN A 268 -13.14 -13.95 7.71
N LEU A 269 -12.03 -14.22 7.02
CA LEU A 269 -12.04 -15.01 5.79
C LEU A 269 -12.39 -16.48 5.99
N LYS A 270 -12.04 -17.05 7.14
CA LYS A 270 -12.34 -18.44 7.47
C LYS A 270 -13.85 -18.66 7.58
N THR A 271 -14.55 -17.73 8.23
CA THR A 271 -16.01 -17.80 8.38
C THR A 271 -16.76 -17.52 7.07
N LEU A 272 -16.17 -16.74 6.15
CA LEU A 272 -16.83 -16.25 4.94
C LEU A 272 -16.37 -16.93 3.65
N GLN A 273 -15.64 -18.05 3.74
CA GLN A 273 -15.04 -18.72 2.58
C GLN A 273 -16.00 -19.08 1.42
N ASN A 274 -17.31 -19.18 1.70
CA ASN A 274 -18.35 -19.53 0.73
C ASN A 274 -19.35 -18.38 0.48
N GLU A 275 -19.11 -17.22 1.09
CA GLU A 275 -19.99 -16.06 0.99
C GLU A 275 -19.59 -15.20 -0.21
N LYS A 276 -20.56 -14.48 -0.77
CA LYS A 276 -20.27 -13.46 -1.78
C LYS A 276 -19.79 -12.20 -1.08
N ILE A 277 -18.60 -11.75 -1.45
CA ILE A 277 -17.98 -10.55 -0.91
C ILE A 277 -17.82 -9.56 -2.06
N SER A 278 -18.22 -8.32 -1.85
CA SER A 278 -17.92 -7.23 -2.76
C SER A 278 -17.36 -6.02 -2.02
N PHE A 279 -16.66 -5.15 -2.74
CA PHE A 279 -16.28 -3.84 -2.25
C PHE A 279 -17.31 -2.79 -2.67
N HIS A 280 -17.54 -1.85 -1.77
CA HIS A 280 -18.27 -0.61 -2.01
C HIS A 280 -17.44 0.57 -1.55
N ALA A 281 -17.34 1.62 -2.36
CA ALA A 281 -16.61 2.84 -2.06
C ALA A 281 -17.58 4.03 -1.96
N GLU A 282 -17.36 4.87 -0.96
CA GLU A 282 -18.13 6.10 -0.76
C GLU A 282 -17.19 7.30 -0.72
N TYR A 283 -17.61 8.40 -1.33
CA TYR A 283 -16.90 9.67 -1.17
C TYR A 283 -17.06 10.20 0.26
N ARG A 284 -15.99 10.75 0.81
CA ARG A 284 -16.02 11.54 2.05
C ARG A 284 -15.30 12.87 1.85
N GLU A 285 -15.91 13.95 2.35
CA GLU A 285 -15.27 15.26 2.32
C GLU A 285 -14.14 15.37 3.35
N GLU A 286 -14.35 14.82 4.54
CA GLU A 286 -13.34 14.78 5.60
C GLU A 286 -12.19 13.83 5.21
N LEU A 287 -10.96 14.30 5.41
CA LEU A 287 -9.75 13.51 5.18
C LEU A 287 -9.57 12.47 6.28
N SER A 288 -9.08 11.29 5.95
CA SER A 288 -8.70 10.32 6.99
C SER A 288 -7.58 10.83 7.88
N ALA A 289 -7.47 10.20 9.05
CA ALA A 289 -6.38 10.39 9.99
C ALA A 289 -4.97 10.30 9.38
N GLY A 290 -4.72 9.39 8.42
CA GLY A 290 -3.43 9.28 7.73
C GLY A 290 -3.20 10.31 6.62
N CYS A 291 -4.20 11.14 6.32
CA CYS A 291 -4.18 12.22 5.33
C CYS A 291 -4.17 13.62 5.95
N VAL A 292 -4.18 13.72 7.28
CA VAL A 292 -4.11 14.97 8.04
C VAL A 292 -2.82 15.07 8.81
N GLU A 293 -2.39 16.28 9.11
CA GLU A 293 -1.22 16.52 9.95
C GLU A 293 -1.49 15.98 11.35
N SER A 294 -0.57 15.16 11.88
CA SER A 294 -0.72 14.67 13.26
C SER A 294 -0.56 15.87 14.20
N LYS A 295 -1.54 16.04 15.11
CA LYS A 295 -1.40 17.00 16.20
C LYS A 295 -0.35 16.44 17.16
N GLN A 296 0.85 17.02 17.14
CA GLN A 296 1.88 16.77 18.17
C GLN A 296 1.38 17.22 19.55
#